data_AF-A0A7S0V6K6-F1
#
_entry.id   AF-A0A7S0V6K6-F1
#
_cell.length_a   1.000
_cell.length_b   1.000
_cell.length_c   1.000
_cell.angle_alpha   90.00
_cell.angle_beta   90.00
_cell.angle_gamma   90.00
#
_symmetry.space_group_name_H-M   'P 1'
#
loop_
_entity.id
_entity.type
_entity.pdbx_description
1 polymer ?
#
loop_
_entity_poly.entity_id
_entity_poly.type
_entity_poly.pdbx_seq_one_letter_code
_entity_poly.pdbx_strand_id
1 'polypeptide(L)'
;AFLRQPELNLAGVGDYIGEGDEFCQEVLSSFVTFFDFVELGFDDAMRKFLAGFRLPGEAQKIDRIMHAFAAQFHAYNPGMFRDPETAYPLAYSVIMLNTDAHNPAIKQHRKMTKEQFVKNNKGLDSGHDLDREFLERIYDRIVANEIVVQTDVKNDGSSDRS
;
A
#
# COMPACT_ATOMS: atom_id res chain seq x y z
N ALA A 1 -1.31 -22.64 6.29
CA ALA A 1 -1.66 -22.07 4.98
C ALA A 1 -3.18 -22.08 4.77
N PHE A 2 -3.93 -21.32 5.59
CA PHE A 2 -5.40 -21.24 5.53
C PHE A 2 -5.87 -19.98 4.80
N LEU A 3 -5.14 -18.86 4.90
CA LEU A 3 -5.55 -17.53 4.41
C LEU A 3 -5.53 -17.31 2.88
N ARG A 4 -5.36 -18.36 2.07
CA ARG A 4 -5.31 -18.27 0.59
C ARG A 4 -6.36 -19.16 -0.11
N GLN A 5 -7.45 -19.53 0.55
CA GLN A 5 -8.53 -20.26 -0.13
C GLN A 5 -9.48 -19.31 -0.88
N PRO A 6 -10.00 -19.69 -2.06
CA PRO A 6 -10.92 -18.86 -2.87
C PRO A 6 -12.23 -18.46 -2.17
N GLU A 7 -12.56 -19.12 -1.06
CA GLU A 7 -13.76 -18.86 -0.26
C GLU A 7 -13.49 -18.00 1.00
N LEU A 8 -12.26 -17.50 1.20
CA LEU A 8 -12.01 -16.59 2.32
C LEU A 8 -12.64 -15.22 2.06
N ASN A 9 -13.42 -14.78 3.04
CA ASN A 9 -13.86 -13.41 3.15
C ASN A 9 -12.62 -12.50 3.31
N LEU A 10 -12.18 -11.87 2.22
CA LEU A 10 -11.01 -10.97 2.19
C LEU A 10 -11.16 -9.79 3.16
N ALA A 11 -12.40 -9.38 3.47
CA ALA A 11 -12.69 -8.39 4.52
C ALA A 11 -12.36 -8.93 5.91
N GLY A 12 -12.79 -10.17 6.21
CA GLY A 12 -12.44 -10.82 7.47
C GLY A 12 -10.93 -11.06 7.64
N VAL A 13 -10.22 -11.34 6.53
CA VAL A 13 -8.74 -11.45 6.56
C VAL A 13 -8.12 -10.11 6.94
N GLY A 14 -8.48 -9.03 6.23
CA GLY A 14 -7.94 -7.70 6.49
C GLY A 14 -8.23 -7.19 7.90
N ASP A 15 -9.47 -7.35 8.34
CA ASP A 15 -9.93 -6.95 9.68
C ASP A 15 -9.11 -7.65 10.77
N TYR A 16 -8.89 -8.95 10.61
CA TYR A 16 -8.16 -9.80 11.55
C TYR A 16 -6.65 -9.51 11.59
N ILE A 17 -5.98 -9.42 10.43
CA ILE A 17 -4.54 -9.14 10.39
C ILE A 17 -4.22 -7.70 10.80
N GLY A 18 -5.21 -6.80 10.77
CA GLY A 18 -5.07 -5.42 11.26
C GLY A 18 -5.18 -5.27 12.77
N GLU A 19 -5.71 -6.27 13.49
CA GLU A 19 -5.92 -6.20 14.94
C GLU A 19 -4.63 -6.09 15.74
N GLY A 20 -4.70 -5.38 16.87
CA GLY A 20 -3.54 -5.07 17.71
C GLY A 20 -3.12 -6.17 18.68
N ASP A 21 -3.92 -7.22 18.85
CA ASP A 21 -3.61 -8.32 19.77
C ASP A 21 -2.35 -9.07 19.33
N GLU A 22 -1.57 -9.57 20.31
CA GLU A 22 -0.28 -10.22 20.07
C GLU A 22 -0.35 -11.34 19.03
N PHE A 23 -1.35 -12.21 19.14
CA PHE A 23 -1.59 -13.28 18.17
C PHE A 23 -1.91 -12.76 16.76
N CYS A 24 -2.69 -11.68 16.66
CA CYS A 24 -3.01 -11.07 15.37
C CYS A 24 -1.77 -10.45 14.72
N GLN A 25 -0.86 -9.88 15.51
CA GLN A 25 0.44 -9.37 15.05
C GLN A 25 1.38 -10.49 14.58
N GLU A 26 1.40 -11.64 15.27
CA GLU A 26 2.12 -12.84 14.80
C GLU A 26 1.54 -13.37 13.48
N VAL A 27 0.21 -13.38 13.36
CA VAL A 27 -0.48 -13.79 12.14
C VAL A 27 -0.18 -12.82 11.00
N LEU A 28 -0.20 -11.51 11.22
CA LEU A 28 0.19 -10.51 10.22
C LEU A 28 1.63 -10.73 9.77
N SER A 29 2.56 -10.88 10.73
CA SER A 29 3.98 -11.14 10.45
C SER A 29 4.17 -12.40 9.63
N SER A 30 3.45 -13.48 9.96
CA SER A 30 3.46 -14.72 9.17
C SER A 30 2.79 -14.52 7.80
N PHE A 31 1.71 -13.74 7.73
CA PHE A 31 0.95 -13.50 6.52
C PHE A 31 1.76 -12.75 5.47
N VAL A 32 2.50 -11.71 5.87
CA VAL A 32 3.35 -10.95 4.94
C VAL A 32 4.46 -11.83 4.34
N THR A 33 4.93 -12.87 5.04
CA THR A 33 5.95 -13.78 4.50
C THR A 33 5.49 -14.59 3.28
N PHE A 34 4.19 -14.76 3.06
CA PHE A 34 3.67 -15.45 1.86
C PHE A 34 3.78 -14.62 0.58
N PHE A 35 4.17 -13.35 0.69
CA PHE A 35 4.41 -12.49 -0.46
C PHE A 35 5.89 -12.52 -0.80
N ASP A 36 6.19 -13.08 -1.97
CA ASP A 36 7.51 -13.01 -2.58
C ASP A 36 7.64 -11.67 -3.34
N PHE A 37 8.57 -10.84 -2.91
CA PHE A 37 8.87 -9.52 -3.51
C PHE A 37 10.21 -9.50 -4.25
N VAL A 38 10.83 -10.66 -4.48
CA VAL A 38 12.08 -10.75 -5.26
C VAL A 38 11.86 -10.17 -6.65
N GLU A 39 12.79 -9.30 -7.07
CA GLU A 39 12.82 -8.62 -8.38
C GLU A 39 11.58 -7.76 -8.71
N LEU A 40 10.67 -7.53 -7.76
CA LEU A 40 9.52 -6.65 -7.96
C LEU A 40 9.89 -5.19 -7.70
N GLY A 41 9.38 -4.30 -8.54
CA GLY A 41 9.35 -2.87 -8.24
C GLY A 41 8.47 -2.59 -7.01
N PHE A 42 8.74 -1.48 -6.32
CA PHE A 42 7.99 -1.11 -5.12
C PHE A 42 6.47 -1.05 -5.36
N ASP A 43 6.04 -0.48 -6.48
CA ASP A 43 4.63 -0.40 -6.85
C ASP A 43 4.02 -1.77 -7.19
N ASP A 44 4.77 -2.67 -7.82
CA ASP A 44 4.31 -4.05 -8.09
C ASP A 44 4.17 -4.87 -6.81
N ALA A 45 5.13 -4.72 -5.89
CA ALA A 45 5.06 -5.34 -4.57
C ALA A 45 3.81 -4.84 -3.81
N MET A 46 3.53 -3.53 -3.84
CA MET A 46 2.32 -2.95 -3.25
C MET A 46 1.04 -3.49 -3.89
N ARG A 47 0.97 -3.56 -5.23
CA ARG A 47 -0.20 -4.15 -5.93
C ARG A 47 -0.43 -5.59 -5.53
N LYS A 48 0.63 -6.41 -5.54
CA LYS A 48 0.57 -7.81 -5.16
C LYS A 48 0.12 -7.99 -3.72
N PHE A 49 0.61 -7.14 -2.82
CA PHE A 49 0.27 -7.16 -1.40
C PHE A 49 -1.20 -6.79 -1.16
N LEU A 50 -1.61 -5.62 -1.66
CA LEU A 50 -2.95 -5.07 -1.44
C LEU A 50 -4.06 -5.80 -2.21
N ALA A 51 -3.73 -6.60 -3.22
CA ALA A 51 -4.67 -7.51 -3.88
C ALA A 51 -5.01 -8.75 -3.03
N GLY A 52 -4.22 -9.06 -1.99
CA GLY A 52 -4.37 -10.27 -1.19
C GLY A 52 -5.44 -10.22 -0.10
N PHE A 53 -5.98 -9.04 0.21
CA PHE A 53 -6.97 -8.83 1.27
C PHE A 53 -7.70 -7.51 1.04
N ARG A 54 -8.74 -7.23 1.82
CA ARG A 54 -9.40 -5.92 1.84
C ARG A 54 -8.82 -5.07 2.96
N LEU A 55 -8.37 -3.85 2.65
CA LEU A 55 -7.85 -2.95 3.66
C LEU A 55 -8.97 -2.54 4.64
N PRO A 56 -8.72 -2.59 5.96
CA PRO A 56 -9.65 -2.12 6.97
C PRO A 56 -9.94 -0.62 6.83
N GLY A 57 -11.07 -0.16 7.39
CA GLY A 57 -11.41 1.26 7.43
C GLY A 57 -10.70 2.04 8.54
N GLU A 58 -10.21 1.35 9.58
CA GLU A 58 -9.58 1.97 10.74
C GLU A 58 -8.12 2.33 10.47
N ALA A 59 -7.78 3.62 10.66
CA ALA A 59 -6.43 4.14 10.42
C ALA A 59 -5.33 3.34 11.16
N GLN A 60 -5.59 2.93 12.41
CA GLN A 60 -4.63 2.15 13.20
C GLN A 60 -4.35 0.75 12.60
N LYS A 61 -5.35 0.13 11.99
CA LYS A 61 -5.18 -1.20 11.36
C LYS A 61 -4.41 -1.08 10.06
N ILE A 62 -4.73 -0.07 9.25
CA ILE A 62 -3.99 0.25 8.02
C ILE A 62 -2.51 0.51 8.38
N ASP A 63 -2.24 1.29 9.42
CA ASP A 63 -0.88 1.62 9.88
C ASP A 63 -0.03 0.38 10.16
N ARG A 64 -0.57 -0.60 10.90
CA ARG A 64 0.12 -1.87 11.18
C ARG A 64 0.38 -2.69 9.92
N ILE A 65 -0.62 -2.79 9.04
CA ILE A 65 -0.51 -3.53 7.78
C ILE A 65 0.58 -2.91 6.88
N MET A 66 0.63 -1.58 6.79
CA MET A 66 1.61 -0.88 5.99
C MET A 66 3.03 -0.98 6.57
N HIS A 67 3.19 -0.98 7.90
CA HIS A 67 4.47 -1.26 8.54
C HIS A 67 4.95 -2.69 8.22
N ALA A 68 4.07 -3.68 8.31
CA ALA A 68 4.42 -5.07 8.00
C ALA A 68 4.82 -5.25 6.52
N PHE A 69 4.14 -4.57 5.59
CA PHE A 69 4.54 -4.51 4.19
C PHE A 69 5.95 -3.93 4.02
N ALA A 70 6.21 -2.78 4.64
CA ALA A 70 7.50 -2.08 4.53
C ALA A 70 8.67 -2.96 5.02
N ALA A 71 8.50 -3.58 6.19
CA ALA A 71 9.48 -4.50 6.75
C ALA A 71 9.74 -5.70 5.82
N GLN A 72 8.67 -6.30 5.27
CA GLN A 72 8.80 -7.44 4.36
C GLN A 72 9.43 -7.06 3.03
N PHE A 73 9.10 -5.89 2.48
CA PHE A 73 9.71 -5.39 1.25
C PHE A 73 11.21 -5.16 1.42
N HIS A 74 11.62 -4.55 2.54
CA HIS A 74 13.03 -4.35 2.87
C HIS A 74 13.79 -5.68 3.01
N ALA A 75 13.18 -6.70 3.62
CA ALA A 75 13.81 -8.02 3.79
C ALA A 75 14.17 -8.70 2.45
N TYR A 76 13.38 -8.49 1.40
CA TYR A 76 13.67 -9.01 0.06
C TYR A 76 14.56 -8.10 -0.79
N ASN A 77 14.65 -6.81 -0.44
CA ASN A 77 15.38 -5.81 -1.20
C ASN A 77 16.43 -5.08 -0.32
N PRO A 78 17.34 -5.83 0.32
CA PRO A 78 18.33 -5.25 1.21
C PRO A 78 19.23 -4.29 0.42
N GLY A 79 19.42 -3.08 0.94
CA GLY A 79 20.25 -2.04 0.32
C GLY A 79 19.55 -1.18 -0.74
N MET A 80 18.26 -1.40 -1.03
CA MET A 80 17.48 -0.45 -1.86
C MET A 80 17.36 0.93 -1.19
N PHE A 81 17.21 0.95 0.13
CA PHE A 81 17.16 2.15 0.96
C PHE A 81 18.34 2.15 1.94
N ARG A 82 18.79 3.34 2.35
CA ARG A 82 19.83 3.48 3.37
C ARG A 82 19.26 3.17 4.75
N ASP A 83 18.03 3.62 4.99
CA ASP A 83 17.28 3.38 6.21
C ASP A 83 16.18 2.33 5.96
N PRO A 84 16.13 1.23 6.73
CA PRO A 84 15.05 0.24 6.64
C PRO A 84 13.65 0.83 6.85
N GLU A 85 13.54 1.95 7.57
CA GLU A 85 12.27 2.62 7.84
C GLU A 85 11.74 3.42 6.66
N THR A 86 12.53 3.65 5.60
CA THR A 86 12.15 4.44 4.41
C THR A 86 10.99 3.85 3.62
N ALA A 87 10.86 2.52 3.62
CA ALA A 87 9.83 1.83 2.85
C ALA A 87 8.41 2.19 3.34
N TYR A 88 8.25 2.43 4.64
CA TYR A 88 6.96 2.74 5.26
C TYR A 88 6.35 4.08 4.78
N PRO A 89 7.01 5.23 4.96
CA PRO A 89 6.48 6.50 4.50
C PRO A 89 6.41 6.58 2.97
N LEU A 90 7.27 5.85 2.24
CA LEU A 90 7.13 5.70 0.79
C LEU A 90 5.83 4.98 0.41
N ALA A 91 5.45 3.94 1.14
CA ALA A 91 4.19 3.22 0.90
C ALA A 91 2.97 4.14 1.07
N TYR A 92 2.97 5.00 2.09
CA TYR A 92 1.94 6.02 2.26
C TYR A 92 1.92 7.04 1.14
N SER A 93 3.09 7.52 0.73
CA SER A 93 3.23 8.45 -0.39
C SER A 93 2.62 7.88 -1.67
N VAL A 94 2.82 6.57 -1.92
CA VAL A 94 2.22 5.86 -3.05
C VAL A 94 0.71 5.71 -2.92
N ILE A 95 0.17 5.41 -1.72
CA ILE A 95 -1.29 5.37 -1.49
C ILE A 95 -1.92 6.75 -1.72
N MET A 96 -1.28 7.82 -1.24
CA MET A 96 -1.72 9.19 -1.46
C MET A 96 -1.71 9.54 -2.95
N LEU A 97 -0.64 9.18 -3.67
CA LEU A 97 -0.57 9.38 -5.11
C LEU A 97 -1.67 8.59 -5.84
N ASN A 98 -1.88 7.32 -5.50
CA ASN A 98 -2.92 6.50 -6.10
C ASN A 98 -4.31 7.12 -5.90
N THR A 99 -4.59 7.58 -4.68
CA THR A 99 -5.85 8.25 -4.34
C THR A 99 -6.01 9.55 -5.13
N ASP A 100 -4.97 10.37 -5.22
CA ASP A 100 -4.99 11.61 -6.01
C ASP A 100 -5.19 11.35 -7.52
N ALA A 101 -4.44 10.39 -8.06
CA ALA A 101 -4.41 10.06 -9.48
C ALA A 101 -5.73 9.45 -9.97
N HIS A 102 -6.43 8.66 -9.16
CA HIS A 102 -7.58 7.87 -9.60
C HIS A 102 -8.93 8.32 -9.00
N ASN A 103 -8.93 9.25 -8.03
CA ASN A 103 -10.19 9.80 -7.51
C ASN A 103 -10.84 10.75 -8.53
N PRO A 104 -12.06 10.44 -9.05
CA PRO A 104 -12.74 11.27 -10.04
C PRO A 104 -13.19 12.63 -9.50
N ALA A 105 -13.27 12.81 -8.18
CA ALA A 105 -13.61 14.10 -7.56
C ALA A 105 -12.46 15.13 -7.68
N ILE A 106 -11.22 14.68 -7.88
CA ILE A 106 -10.07 15.56 -8.04
C ILE A 106 -9.92 15.94 -9.52
N LYS A 107 -10.06 17.24 -9.81
CA LYS A 107 -9.93 17.77 -11.16
C LYS A 107 -8.51 17.54 -11.70
N GLN A 108 -8.38 17.22 -12.99
CA GLN A 108 -7.09 16.88 -13.63
C GLN A 108 -5.98 17.90 -13.36
N HIS A 109 -6.27 19.20 -13.39
CA HIS A 109 -5.28 20.27 -13.14
C HIS A 109 -4.86 20.42 -11.66
N ARG A 110 -5.54 19.74 -10.73
CA ARG A 110 -5.22 19.71 -9.30
C ARG A 110 -4.50 18.45 -8.88
N LYS A 111 -4.45 17.44 -9.74
CA LYS A 111 -3.76 16.18 -9.47
C LYS A 111 -2.26 16.43 -9.28
N MET A 112 -1.66 15.67 -8.39
CA MET A 112 -0.23 15.71 -8.10
C MET A 112 0.56 15.47 -9.38
N THR A 113 1.46 16.40 -9.71
CA THR A 113 2.38 16.23 -10.85
C THR A 113 3.54 15.34 -10.46
N LYS A 114 4.25 14.80 -11.45
CA LYS A 114 5.47 14.01 -11.24
C LYS A 114 6.51 14.77 -10.43
N GLU A 115 6.73 16.04 -10.76
CA GLU A 115 7.67 16.92 -10.06
C GLU A 115 7.23 17.15 -8.60
N GLN A 116 5.93 17.28 -8.36
CA GLN A 116 5.40 17.44 -7.01
C GLN A 116 5.57 16.14 -6.21
N PHE A 117 5.36 14.96 -6.82
CA PHE A 117 5.61 13.68 -6.18
C PHE A 117 7.09 13.52 -5.79
N VAL A 118 8.02 13.80 -6.71
CA VAL A 118 9.47 13.76 -6.41
C VAL A 118 9.81 14.74 -5.28
N LYS A 119 9.27 15.96 -5.33
CA LYS A 119 9.49 16.98 -4.29
C LYS A 119 8.94 16.57 -2.92
N ASN A 120 7.76 15.94 -2.88
CA ASN A 120 7.12 15.49 -1.64
C ASN A 120 7.91 14.38 -0.93
N ASN A 121 8.73 13.63 -1.67
CA ASN A 121 9.57 12.55 -1.16
C ASN A 121 11.05 12.95 -0.99
N LYS A 122 11.36 14.26 -1.01
CA LYS A 122 12.72 14.73 -0.69
C LYS A 122 13.09 14.41 0.75
N GLY A 123 14.34 13.98 0.96
CA GLY A 123 14.89 13.64 2.27
C GLY A 123 14.25 12.41 2.93
N LEU A 124 13.46 11.61 2.19
CA LEU A 124 12.71 10.50 2.76
C LEU A 124 13.61 9.39 3.33
N ASP A 125 14.80 9.21 2.75
CA ASP A 125 15.74 8.16 3.14
C ASP A 125 16.73 8.68 4.18
N SER A 126 16.25 8.87 5.42
CA SER A 126 17.06 9.35 6.54
C SER A 126 17.71 10.74 6.27
N GLY A 127 16.93 11.65 5.66
CA GLY A 127 17.38 12.99 5.28
C GLY A 127 18.09 13.04 3.92
N HIS A 128 18.25 11.91 3.24
CA HIS A 128 18.74 11.84 1.86
C HIS A 128 17.58 11.68 0.87
N ASP A 129 17.81 12.18 -0.35
CA ASP A 129 16.87 12.00 -1.46
C ASP A 129 16.97 10.57 -2.01
N LEU A 130 15.82 9.95 -2.27
CA LEU A 130 15.75 8.74 -3.08
C LEU A 130 16.15 9.05 -4.53
N ASP A 131 16.55 8.01 -5.26
CA ASP A 131 16.85 8.15 -6.68
C ASP A 131 15.64 8.74 -7.43
N ARG A 132 15.92 9.74 -8.27
CA ARG A 132 14.87 10.47 -8.96
C ARG A 132 14.18 9.60 -9.99
N GLU A 133 14.92 8.83 -10.78
CA GLU A 133 14.33 7.96 -11.81
C GLU A 133 13.45 6.88 -11.18
N PHE A 134 13.84 6.37 -10.01
CA PHE A 134 13.01 5.47 -9.21
C PHE A 134 11.65 6.08 -8.84
N LEU A 135 11.63 7.30 -8.28
CA LEU A 135 10.39 8.00 -7.93
C LEU A 135 9.54 8.34 -9.16
N GLU A 136 10.16 8.79 -10.24
CA GLU A 136 9.45 9.10 -11.49
C GLU A 136 8.81 7.85 -12.11
N ARG A 137 9.51 6.70 -12.04
CA ARG A 137 8.99 5.41 -12.50
C ARG A 137 7.79 4.94 -11.67
N ILE A 138 7.85 5.07 -10.35
CA ILE A 138 6.70 4.81 -9.48
C ILE A 138 5.53 5.70 -9.90
N TYR A 139 5.76 7.00 -10.07
CA TYR A 139 4.72 7.93 -10.46
C TYR A 139 4.03 7.52 -11.77
N ASP A 140 4.81 7.27 -12.82
CA ASP A 140 4.27 6.92 -14.14
C ASP A 140 3.44 5.63 -14.08
N ARG A 141 3.91 4.62 -13.34
CA ARG A 141 3.23 3.34 -13.21
C ARG A 141 1.95 3.44 -12.39
N ILE A 142 1.94 4.23 -11.32
CA ILE A 142 0.75 4.45 -10.50
C ILE A 142 -0.29 5.26 -11.28
N VAL A 143 0.10 6.32 -11.98
CA VAL A 143 -0.85 7.13 -12.77
C VAL A 143 -1.40 6.32 -13.96
N ALA A 144 -0.58 5.49 -14.60
CA ALA A 144 -1.02 4.67 -15.73
C ALA A 144 -1.92 3.50 -15.33
N ASN A 145 -1.73 2.94 -14.12
CA ASN A 145 -2.46 1.77 -13.65
C ASN A 145 -2.82 1.92 -12.18
N GLU A 146 -4.11 1.88 -11.84
CA GLU A 146 -4.58 2.02 -10.46
C GLU A 146 -4.16 0.84 -9.59
N ILE A 147 -3.67 1.11 -8.37
CA ILE A 147 -3.62 0.09 -7.32
C ILE A 147 -5.06 -0.13 -6.86
N VAL A 148 -5.65 -1.26 -7.23
CA VAL A 148 -6.98 -1.66 -6.79
C VAL A 148 -6.90 -2.02 -5.31
N VAL A 149 -7.24 -1.06 -4.46
CA VAL A 149 -7.40 -1.28 -3.04
C VAL A 149 -8.84 -1.71 -2.79
N GLN A 150 -9.04 -2.98 -2.45
CA GLN A 150 -10.33 -3.39 -1.91
C GLN A 150 -10.47 -2.70 -0.55
N THR A 151 -11.48 -1.84 -0.39
CA THR A 151 -11.79 -1.16 0.87
C THR A 151 -13.21 -1.51 1.31
N ASP A 152 -13.52 -1.34 2.60
CA ASP A 152 -14.87 -1.56 3.16
C ASP A 152 -15.87 -0.44 2.86
N VAL A 153 -15.71 0.29 1.74
CA VAL A 153 -16.71 1.27 1.35
C VAL A 153 -18.02 0.53 1.12
N LYS A 154 -18.94 0.65 2.09
CA LYS A 154 -20.34 0.29 1.97
C LYS A 154 -20.82 0.97 0.70
N ASN A 155 -21.10 0.17 -0.32
CA ASN A 155 -21.88 0.62 -1.44
C ASN A 155 -23.26 0.93 -0.85
N ASP A 156 -23.47 2.18 -0.40
CA ASP A 156 -24.78 2.68 0.00
C ASP A 156 -25.56 2.88 -1.30
N GLY A 157 -25.89 1.75 -1.92
CA GLY A 157 -26.85 1.65 -2.99
C GLY A 157 -28.18 2.01 -2.36
N SER A 158 -28.52 3.29 -2.47
CA SER A 158 -29.87 3.80 -2.38
C SER A 158 -30.83 2.83 -3.09
N SER A 159 -31.46 1.93 -2.34
CA SER A 159 -32.69 1.28 -2.77
C SER A 159 -33.82 2.24 -2.46
N ASP A 160 -33.86 3.33 -3.21
CA ASP A 160 -35.09 4.05 -3.44
C ASP A 160 -35.91 3.16 -4.39
N ARG A 161 -36.86 2.40 -3.84
CA ARG A 161 -37.98 1.79 -4.57
C ARG A 161 -39.03 1.23 -3.60
N SER A 162 -40.16 1.93 -3.66
CA SER A 162 -41.55 1.55 -3.31
C SER A 162 -42.00 1.78 -1.88
#